data_AF-A0A841CJQ4-F1
#
_entry.id   AF-A0A841CJQ4-F1
#
_cell.length_a   1.000
_cell.length_b   1.000
_cell.length_c   1.000
_cell.angle_alpha   90.00
_cell.angle_beta   90.00
_cell.angle_gamma   90.00
#
_symmetry.space_group_name_H-M   'P 1'
#
loop_
_entity.id
_entity.type
_entity.pdbx_description
1 polymer ?
#
loop_
_entity_poly.entity_id
_entity_poly.type
_entity_poly.pdbx_seq_one_letter_code
_entity_poly.pdbx_strand_id
1 'polypeptide(L)'
;MAGTLNVSSAWFDITCLPSRSAYLIRAGSRSGFRRAIQEASGRWGGMAEPVIAVRVGGKIDPWYEQLLEVSDVAVLVAVDISAEEAGTVGKRVGLPCVELEHIDRVPVSASTMHPLALLTDEPAQIPVIAGERSPLWHAVAAGDLADDHLKMLQQEQIEVVKLSGDGQIAHSALRGTTMLERTVVQFGEDRTEGGLGSTPAVI
;
A
#
# COMPACT_ATOMS: atom_id res chain seq x y z
N MET A 1 -51.69 21.01 -21.43
CA MET A 1 -51.31 19.58 -21.34
C MET A 1 -49.80 19.53 -21.21
N ALA A 2 -49.28 19.22 -20.02
CA ALA A 2 -47.85 19.09 -19.77
C ALA A 2 -47.39 17.70 -20.23
N GLY A 3 -46.48 17.64 -21.19
CA GLY A 3 -45.86 16.39 -21.63
C GLY A 3 -44.86 15.91 -20.59
N THR A 4 -45.10 14.72 -20.04
CA THR A 4 -44.17 14.01 -19.18
C THR A 4 -42.94 13.61 -20.01
N LEU A 5 -41.80 14.23 -19.72
CA LEU A 5 -40.49 13.82 -20.23
C LEU A 5 -40.17 12.43 -19.66
N ASN A 6 -40.19 11.43 -20.53
CA ASN A 6 -39.83 10.06 -20.20
C ASN A 6 -38.29 9.96 -20.25
N VAL A 7 -37.64 10.06 -19.10
CA VAL A 7 -36.18 9.94 -19.01
C VAL A 7 -35.85 8.45 -19.12
N SER A 8 -35.36 8.01 -20.28
CA SER A 8 -34.78 6.67 -20.45
C SER A 8 -33.52 6.55 -19.59
N SER A 9 -33.35 5.43 -18.89
CA SER A 9 -32.12 5.14 -18.15
C SER A 9 -30.93 5.04 -19.11
N ALA A 10 -29.81 5.64 -18.72
CA ALA A 10 -28.51 5.46 -19.33
C ALA A 10 -27.62 4.70 -18.35
N TRP A 11 -26.87 3.72 -18.85
CA TRP A 11 -25.91 2.94 -18.08
C TRP A 11 -24.51 3.38 -18.46
N PHE A 12 -23.62 3.47 -17.48
CA PHE A 12 -22.21 3.77 -17.67
C PHE A 12 -21.39 2.68 -17.00
N ASP A 13 -20.37 2.19 -17.69
CA ASP A 13 -19.34 1.35 -17.10
C ASP A 13 -18.22 2.26 -16.57
N ILE A 14 -17.97 2.19 -15.27
CA ILE A 14 -16.91 2.95 -14.59
C ILE A 14 -15.91 1.95 -14.04
N THR A 15 -14.64 2.11 -14.44
CA THR A 15 -13.51 1.40 -13.84
C THR A 15 -12.75 2.37 -12.96
N CYS A 16 -12.70 2.08 -11.66
CA CYS A 16 -11.88 2.83 -10.69
C CYS A 16 -10.69 1.96 -10.29
N LEU A 17 -9.48 2.47 -10.47
CA LEU A 17 -8.27 1.84 -9.94
C LEU A 17 -7.87 2.55 -8.65
N PRO A 18 -7.40 1.83 -7.62
CA PRO A 18 -6.90 2.46 -6.41
C PRO A 18 -5.67 3.30 -6.74
N SER A 19 -5.54 4.45 -6.08
CA SER A 19 -4.33 5.26 -6.17
C SER A 19 -3.17 4.52 -5.51
N ARG A 20 -2.05 4.43 -6.25
CA ARG A 20 -0.78 3.93 -5.74
C ARG A 20 0.10 5.08 -5.26
N SER A 21 0.76 4.85 -4.14
CA SER A 21 1.61 5.84 -3.48
C SER A 21 3.07 5.38 -3.48
N ALA A 22 4.00 6.33 -3.36
CA ALA A 22 5.37 6.05 -2.94
C ALA A 22 5.70 6.84 -1.67
N TYR A 23 6.29 6.18 -0.68
CA TYR A 23 6.58 6.75 0.63
C TYR A 23 8.00 7.30 0.68
N LEU A 24 8.13 8.58 0.98
CA LEU A 24 9.41 9.25 1.18
C LEU A 24 9.80 9.20 2.66
N ILE A 25 10.90 8.52 2.96
CA ILE A 25 11.45 8.42 4.31
C ILE A 25 12.83 9.03 4.40
N ARG A 26 13.24 9.49 5.58
CA ARG A 26 14.62 9.90 5.84
C ARG A 26 15.54 8.68 5.70
N ALA A 27 16.62 8.81 4.94
CA ALA A 27 17.60 7.74 4.77
C ALA A 27 18.12 7.23 6.13
N GLY A 28 18.05 5.91 6.34
CA GLY A 28 18.43 5.25 7.60
C GLY A 28 17.36 5.29 8.70
N SER A 29 16.19 5.90 8.45
CA SER A 29 15.11 5.98 9.44
C SER A 29 14.38 4.64 9.60
N ARG A 30 14.59 3.98 10.73
CA ARG A 30 13.86 2.75 11.08
C ARG A 30 12.39 3.00 11.36
N SER A 31 12.06 4.09 12.06
CA SER A 31 10.68 4.46 12.39
C SER A 31 9.92 4.92 11.16
N GLY A 32 10.56 5.73 10.29
CA GLY A 32 9.98 6.14 9.02
C GLY A 32 9.69 4.94 8.12
N PHE A 33 10.66 4.03 7.98
CA PHE A 33 10.47 2.81 7.21
C PHE A 33 9.31 1.96 7.75
N ARG A 34 9.24 1.71 9.07
CA ARG A 34 8.11 0.98 9.66
C ARG A 34 6.79 1.68 9.42
N ARG A 35 6.72 3.00 9.60
CA ARG A 35 5.49 3.74 9.41
C ARG A 35 5.02 3.69 7.95
N ALA A 36 5.93 3.74 6.98
CA ALA A 36 5.61 3.55 5.57
C ALA A 36 5.01 2.16 5.30
N ILE A 37 5.62 1.10 5.85
CA ILE A 37 5.10 -0.27 5.72
C ILE A 37 3.73 -0.43 6.40
N GLN A 38 3.53 0.20 7.55
CA GLN A 38 2.23 0.19 8.25
C GLN A 38 1.13 0.83 7.41
N GLU A 39 1.44 1.94 6.74
CA GLU A 39 0.51 2.61 5.85
C GLU A 39 0.23 1.74 4.62
N ALA A 40 1.28 1.27 3.94
CA ALA A 40 1.15 0.41 2.77
C ALA A 40 0.34 -0.87 3.08
N SER A 41 0.64 -1.56 4.18
CA SER A 41 -0.08 -2.78 4.59
C SER A 41 -1.55 -2.54 4.94
N GLY A 42 -1.91 -1.28 5.24
CA GLY A 42 -3.28 -0.84 5.46
C GLY A 42 -4.02 -0.51 4.17
N ARG A 43 -3.38 -0.53 3.01
CA ARG A 43 -3.94 -0.05 1.73
C ARG A 43 -3.95 -1.16 0.67
N TRP A 44 -4.88 -1.04 -0.26
CA TRP A 44 -4.97 -1.95 -1.40
C TRP A 44 -3.74 -1.83 -2.29
N GLY A 45 -3.08 -2.95 -2.62
CA GLY A 45 -1.87 -2.96 -3.46
C GLY A 45 -0.62 -2.44 -2.75
N GLY A 46 -0.66 -2.27 -1.43
CA GLY A 46 0.44 -1.70 -0.65
C GLY A 46 1.78 -2.39 -0.81
N MET A 47 1.80 -3.70 -1.05
CA MET A 47 3.05 -4.44 -1.33
C MET A 47 3.82 -3.88 -2.53
N ALA A 48 3.13 -3.26 -3.48
CA ALA A 48 3.71 -2.69 -4.69
C ALA A 48 3.99 -1.19 -4.57
N GLU A 49 3.79 -0.59 -3.38
CA GLU A 49 4.06 0.83 -3.12
C GLU A 49 5.54 1.03 -2.68
N PRO A 50 6.35 1.78 -3.45
CA PRO A 50 7.76 1.98 -3.12
C PRO A 50 8.01 2.73 -1.81
N VAL A 51 9.06 2.35 -1.09
CA VAL A 51 9.63 3.13 0.02
C VAL A 51 10.98 3.71 -0.40
N ILE A 52 11.03 5.04 -0.51
CA ILE A 52 12.14 5.79 -1.09
C ILE A 52 12.95 6.47 0.02
N ALA A 53 14.22 6.12 0.12
CA ALA A 53 15.14 6.75 1.06
C ALA A 53 15.64 8.11 0.53
N VAL A 54 15.29 9.18 1.24
CA VAL A 54 15.66 10.56 0.92
C VAL A 54 16.81 11.00 1.83
N ARG A 55 17.92 11.43 1.21
CA ARG A 55 19.05 12.07 1.89
C ARG A 55 18.80 13.58 2.00
N VAL A 56 19.58 14.21 2.88
CA VAL A 56 19.54 15.65 3.16
C VAL A 56 19.43 16.49 1.88
N GLY A 57 18.46 17.40 1.88
CA GLY A 57 18.20 18.31 0.76
C GLY A 57 17.44 17.66 -0.39
N GLY A 58 16.64 16.63 -0.11
CA GLY A 58 15.75 16.01 -1.10
C GLY A 58 16.49 15.18 -2.15
N LYS A 59 17.62 14.55 -1.79
CA LYS A 59 18.41 13.73 -2.71
C LYS A 59 17.99 12.26 -2.60
N ILE A 60 17.53 11.68 -3.71
CA ILE A 60 17.30 10.25 -3.86
C ILE A 60 18.36 9.64 -4.79
N ASP A 61 18.59 8.34 -4.68
CA ASP A 61 19.46 7.61 -5.61
C ASP A 61 18.81 7.49 -6.99
N PRO A 62 19.58 7.50 -8.11
CA PRO A 62 19.03 7.42 -9.46
C PRO A 62 18.16 6.19 -9.72
N TRP A 63 18.43 5.08 -9.04
CA TRP A 63 17.62 3.86 -9.19
C TRP A 63 16.18 4.07 -8.68
N TYR A 64 15.98 4.93 -7.67
CA TYR A 64 14.64 5.26 -7.17
C TYR A 64 13.86 6.12 -8.18
N GLU A 65 14.54 6.95 -8.97
CA GLU A 65 13.89 7.72 -10.04
C GLU A 65 13.34 6.76 -11.11
N GLN A 66 14.13 5.76 -11.50
CA GLN A 66 13.69 4.70 -12.42
C GLN A 66 12.57 3.85 -11.83
N LEU A 67 12.64 3.50 -10.54
CA LEU A 67 11.57 2.76 -9.86
C LEU A 67 10.26 3.56 -9.90
N LEU A 68 10.31 4.86 -9.59
CA LEU A 68 9.12 5.72 -9.62
C LEU A 68 8.52 5.81 -11.02
N GLU A 69 9.36 5.91 -12.05
CA GLU A 69 8.93 5.94 -13.46
C GLU A 69 8.16 4.67 -13.88
N VAL A 70 8.59 3.49 -13.42
CA VAL A 70 7.94 2.21 -13.82
C VAL A 70 6.84 1.75 -12.88
N SER A 71 6.77 2.29 -11.66
CA SER A 71 5.84 1.86 -10.61
C SER A 71 4.40 2.40 -10.75
N ASP A 72 4.15 3.29 -11.71
CA ASP A 72 2.85 3.93 -11.97
C ASP A 72 2.21 4.52 -10.69
N VAL A 73 3.02 5.13 -9.83
CA VAL A 73 2.54 5.80 -8.61
C VAL A 73 1.96 7.17 -8.95
N ALA A 74 0.81 7.48 -8.37
CA ALA A 74 0.11 8.73 -8.60
C ALA A 74 0.58 9.87 -7.67
N VAL A 75 1.19 9.52 -6.53
CA VAL A 75 1.47 10.47 -5.45
C VAL A 75 2.67 10.04 -4.59
N LEU A 76 3.42 11.03 -4.12
CA LEU A 76 4.45 10.85 -3.10
C LEU A 76 3.88 11.18 -1.72
N VAL A 77 4.28 10.42 -0.72
CA VAL A 77 3.83 10.60 0.67
C VAL A 77 5.04 10.86 1.55
N ALA A 78 5.14 12.07 2.10
CA ALA A 78 6.16 12.42 3.08
C ALA A 78 5.83 11.76 4.43
N VAL A 79 6.70 10.87 4.89
CA VAL A 79 6.49 10.11 6.14
C VAL A 79 7.24 10.76 7.30
N ASP A 80 8.53 11.01 7.13
CA ASP A 80 9.36 11.57 8.20
C ASP A 80 10.49 12.49 7.70
N ILE A 81 10.29 13.11 6.53
CA ILE A 81 11.16 14.11 5.92
C ILE A 81 10.54 15.50 6.00
N SER A 82 11.30 16.57 5.71
CA SER A 82 10.72 17.91 5.70
C SER A 82 9.91 18.19 4.43
N ALA A 83 8.95 19.11 4.51
CA ALA A 83 8.17 19.56 3.35
C ALA A 83 9.05 20.14 2.23
N GLU A 84 10.19 20.74 2.56
CA GLU A 84 11.17 21.26 1.59
C GLU A 84 11.84 20.12 0.82
N GLU A 85 12.27 19.06 1.52
CA GLU A 85 12.87 17.88 0.91
C GLU A 85 11.85 17.13 0.06
N ALA A 86 10.64 16.95 0.58
CA ALA A 86 9.50 16.34 -0.12
C ALA A 86 9.17 17.10 -1.40
N GLY A 87 9.08 18.44 -1.33
CA GLY A 87 8.84 19.30 -2.49
C GLY A 87 9.98 19.26 -3.52
N THR A 88 11.22 19.08 -3.08
CA THR A 88 12.38 18.91 -3.96
C THR A 88 12.29 17.60 -4.75
N VAL A 89 11.94 16.49 -4.08
CA VAL A 89 11.75 15.19 -4.74
C VAL A 89 10.56 15.24 -5.69
N GLY A 90 9.39 15.74 -5.24
CA GLY A 90 8.19 15.84 -6.06
C GLY A 90 8.39 16.64 -7.34
N LYS A 91 9.05 17.80 -7.28
CA LYS A 91 9.41 18.59 -8.47
C LYS A 91 10.33 17.84 -9.43
N ARG A 92 11.25 17.03 -8.90
CA ARG A 92 12.21 16.28 -9.72
C ARG A 92 11.53 15.18 -10.53
N VAL A 93 10.62 14.43 -9.91
CA VAL A 93 9.95 13.28 -10.54
C VAL A 93 8.60 13.65 -11.16
N GLY A 94 8.16 14.90 -11.03
CA GLY A 94 6.91 15.38 -11.62
C GLY A 94 5.64 14.89 -10.93
N LEU A 95 5.73 14.48 -9.66
CA LEU A 95 4.60 13.94 -8.90
C LEU A 95 4.16 14.89 -7.77
N PRO A 96 2.84 14.93 -7.47
CA PRO A 96 2.36 15.62 -6.28
C PRO A 96 2.90 14.94 -5.02
N CYS A 97 3.16 15.73 -3.98
CA CYS A 97 3.59 15.21 -2.68
C CYS A 97 2.62 15.67 -1.59
N VAL A 98 2.23 14.75 -0.72
CA VAL A 98 1.35 14.98 0.42
C VAL A 98 2.01 14.54 1.70
N GLU A 99 1.63 15.14 2.84
CA GLU A 99 2.03 14.64 4.16
C GLU A 99 1.20 13.39 4.50
N LEU A 100 1.79 12.43 5.21
CA LEU A 100 1.12 11.17 5.57
C LEU A 100 -0.20 11.38 6.31
N GLU A 101 -0.29 12.37 7.21
CA GLU A 101 -1.53 12.70 7.93
C GLU A 101 -2.69 13.19 7.03
N HIS A 102 -2.38 13.53 5.77
CA HIS A 102 -3.33 14.04 4.79
C HIS A 102 -3.60 13.05 3.64
N ILE A 103 -2.99 11.86 3.67
CA ILE A 103 -3.08 10.88 2.58
C ILE A 103 -4.54 10.53 2.20
N ASP A 104 -5.45 10.45 3.18
CA ASP A 104 -6.86 10.12 2.90
C ASP A 104 -7.76 11.33 2.66
N ARG A 105 -7.21 12.55 2.67
CA ARG A 105 -7.96 13.80 2.47
C ARG A 105 -7.74 14.44 1.11
N VAL A 106 -6.69 14.03 0.39
CA VAL A 106 -6.36 14.59 -0.91
C VAL A 106 -6.89 13.66 -2.00
N PRO A 107 -7.69 14.14 -2.98
CA PRO A 107 -8.37 13.27 -3.94
C PRO A 107 -7.47 12.28 -4.69
N VAL A 108 -6.25 12.70 -5.04
CA VAL A 108 -5.28 11.86 -5.76
C VAL A 108 -4.85 10.65 -4.92
N SER A 109 -4.78 10.77 -3.60
CA SER A 109 -4.32 9.71 -2.69
C SER A 109 -5.46 9.05 -1.90
N ALA A 110 -6.62 9.70 -1.80
CA ALA A 110 -7.76 9.24 -1.00
C ALA A 110 -8.55 8.10 -1.66
N SER A 111 -8.37 7.89 -2.97
CA SER A 111 -9.03 6.80 -3.70
C SER A 111 -8.30 5.48 -3.46
N THR A 112 -8.33 4.97 -2.23
CA THR A 112 -7.84 3.63 -1.87
C THR A 112 -8.96 2.81 -1.22
N MET A 113 -8.78 1.50 -1.11
CA MET A 113 -9.60 0.66 -0.24
C MET A 113 -8.73 0.04 0.85
N HIS A 114 -9.26 -0.06 2.05
CA HIS A 114 -8.60 -0.81 3.11
C HIS A 114 -8.87 -2.30 2.89
N PRO A 115 -7.84 -3.16 2.97
CA PRO A 115 -7.94 -4.60 2.72
C PRO A 115 -8.85 -5.32 3.71
N LEU A 116 -9.29 -4.63 4.77
CA LEU A 116 -10.21 -5.15 5.79
C LEU A 116 -11.61 -5.45 5.25
N ALA A 117 -11.99 -4.86 4.12
CA ALA A 117 -13.35 -4.96 3.59
C ALA A 117 -13.64 -6.22 2.76
N LEU A 118 -12.63 -7.07 2.49
CA LEU A 118 -12.78 -8.21 1.58
C LEU A 118 -12.47 -9.52 2.31
N LEU A 119 -13.53 -10.18 2.79
CA LEU A 119 -13.48 -11.55 3.29
C LEU A 119 -13.26 -12.50 2.11
N THR A 120 -12.28 -13.40 2.22
CA THR A 120 -12.10 -14.51 1.27
C THR A 120 -12.95 -15.70 1.69
N ASP A 121 -13.59 -16.39 0.75
CA ASP A 121 -14.42 -17.58 1.02
C ASP A 121 -13.62 -18.83 1.44
N GLU A 122 -12.29 -18.81 1.36
CA GLU A 122 -11.45 -19.89 1.87
C GLU A 122 -11.36 -19.85 3.41
N PRO A 123 -11.17 -20.99 4.10
CA PRO A 123 -10.91 -21.03 5.55
C PRO A 123 -9.65 -20.23 5.85
N ALA A 124 -9.85 -18.94 6.14
CA ALA A 124 -8.82 -17.93 6.14
C ALA A 124 -7.83 -18.24 7.27
N GLN A 125 -6.60 -18.59 6.92
CA GLN A 125 -5.53 -18.62 7.90
C GLN A 125 -5.40 -17.22 8.51
N ILE A 126 -5.31 -17.14 9.84
CA ILE A 126 -5.21 -15.87 10.55
C ILE A 126 -3.96 -15.12 10.02
N PRO A 127 -4.13 -13.91 9.46
CA PRO A 127 -3.02 -13.18 8.86
C PRO A 127 -1.93 -12.87 9.88
N VAL A 128 -0.68 -13.01 9.43
CA VAL A 128 0.51 -12.72 10.23
C VAL A 128 1.03 -11.32 9.91
N ILE A 129 1.35 -10.55 10.95
CA ILE A 129 2.07 -9.28 10.87
C ILE A 129 3.34 -9.30 11.72
N ALA A 130 4.26 -8.39 11.42
CA ALA A 130 5.48 -8.22 12.19
C ALA A 130 5.20 -7.72 13.63
N GLY A 131 6.01 -8.16 14.58
CA GLY A 131 6.03 -7.59 15.93
C GLY A 131 6.62 -6.18 15.94
N GLU A 132 6.18 -5.33 16.87
CA GLU A 132 6.53 -3.89 16.94
C GLU A 132 8.04 -3.60 16.94
N ARG A 133 8.83 -4.45 17.62
CA ARG A 133 10.28 -4.27 17.80
C ARG A 133 11.12 -5.28 17.01
N SER A 134 10.50 -5.99 16.08
CA SER A 134 11.21 -6.97 15.26
C SER A 134 12.20 -6.32 14.27
N PRO A 135 13.10 -7.10 13.66
CA PRO A 135 13.89 -6.63 12.52
C PRO A 135 13.01 -6.04 11.40
N LEU A 136 13.53 -5.05 10.65
CA LEU A 136 12.73 -4.39 9.59
C LEU A 136 12.30 -5.36 8.49
N TRP A 137 13.11 -6.38 8.21
CA TRP A 137 12.75 -7.38 7.22
C TRP A 137 11.49 -8.17 7.62
N HIS A 138 11.12 -8.25 8.91
CA HIS A 138 9.83 -8.83 9.30
C HIS A 138 8.68 -7.99 8.81
N ALA A 139 8.78 -6.66 8.92
CA ALA A 139 7.75 -5.75 8.41
C ALA A 139 7.66 -5.84 6.88
N VAL A 140 8.80 -5.94 6.17
CA VAL A 140 8.82 -6.14 4.72
C VAL A 140 8.19 -7.47 4.31
N ALA A 141 8.45 -8.55 5.05
CA ALA A 141 7.98 -9.89 4.69
C ALA A 141 6.51 -10.12 5.07
N ALA A 142 6.09 -9.63 6.25
CA ALA A 142 4.78 -9.93 6.80
C ALA A 142 3.78 -8.76 6.74
N GLY A 143 4.26 -7.55 6.46
CA GLY A 143 3.53 -6.32 6.72
C GLY A 143 3.59 -5.94 8.20
N ASP A 144 3.06 -4.76 8.50
CA ASP A 144 2.90 -4.23 9.84
C ASP A 144 1.61 -3.39 9.87
N LEU A 145 1.02 -3.15 11.03
CA LEU A 145 -0.17 -2.30 11.16
C LEU A 145 -0.03 -1.38 12.35
N ALA A 146 -0.45 -0.13 12.16
CA ALA A 146 -0.54 0.82 13.25
C ALA A 146 -1.69 0.47 14.21
N ASP A 147 -1.61 0.96 15.45
CA ASP A 147 -2.51 0.57 16.54
C ASP A 147 -3.97 0.95 16.28
N ASP A 148 -4.21 2.02 15.55
CA ASP A 148 -5.52 2.43 15.04
C ASP A 148 -6.12 1.38 14.10
N HIS A 149 -5.36 0.93 13.09
CA HIS A 149 -5.79 -0.14 12.17
C HIS A 149 -6.04 -1.47 12.90
N LEU A 150 -5.21 -1.80 13.90
CA LEU A 150 -5.41 -2.99 14.72
C LEU A 150 -6.69 -2.94 15.55
N LYS A 151 -7.04 -1.75 16.08
CA LYS A 151 -8.31 -1.57 16.79
C LYS A 151 -9.50 -1.70 15.85
N MET A 152 -9.41 -1.19 14.63
CA MET A 152 -10.46 -1.36 13.61
C MET A 152 -10.66 -2.84 13.28
N LEU A 153 -9.58 -3.58 13.04
CA LEU A 153 -9.61 -5.04 12.84
C LEU A 153 -10.33 -5.78 13.98
N GLN A 154 -10.00 -5.43 15.23
CA GLN A 154 -10.62 -6.04 16.41
C GLN A 154 -12.12 -5.74 16.50
N GLN A 155 -12.54 -4.53 16.12
CA GLN A 155 -13.96 -4.14 16.10
C GLN A 155 -14.75 -4.94 15.06
N GLU A 156 -14.12 -5.25 13.93
CA GLU A 156 -14.67 -6.09 12.85
C GLU A 156 -14.48 -7.60 13.10
N GLN A 157 -14.00 -7.99 14.29
CA GLN A 157 -13.73 -9.39 14.66
C GLN A 157 -12.75 -10.10 13.72
N ILE A 158 -11.86 -9.35 13.08
CA ILE A 158 -10.79 -9.89 12.24
C ILE A 158 -9.56 -10.09 13.12
N GLU A 159 -9.15 -11.34 13.28
CA GLU A 159 -7.94 -11.70 14.03
C GLU A 159 -6.67 -11.48 13.19
N VAL A 160 -5.59 -11.05 13.85
CA VAL A 160 -4.23 -10.97 13.29
C VAL A 160 -3.25 -11.52 14.32
N VAL A 161 -2.22 -12.23 13.86
CA VAL A 161 -1.15 -12.73 14.73
C VAL A 161 0.11 -11.87 14.57
N LYS A 162 0.60 -11.29 15.67
CA LYS A 162 1.91 -10.62 15.70
C LYS A 162 3.02 -11.63 15.99
N LEU A 163 3.98 -11.80 15.09
CA LEU A 163 5.13 -12.68 15.27
C LEU A 163 6.44 -11.90 15.29
N SER A 164 7.40 -12.35 16.09
CA SER A 164 8.74 -11.74 16.18
C SER A 164 9.88 -12.75 15.96
N GLY A 165 9.54 -14.01 15.66
CA GLY A 165 10.53 -15.06 15.39
C GLY A 165 10.85 -15.16 13.91
N ASP A 166 12.14 -15.10 13.57
CA ASP A 166 12.64 -15.14 12.19
C ASP A 166 12.07 -16.33 11.39
N GLY A 167 12.17 -17.55 11.94
CA GLY A 167 11.67 -18.74 11.27
C GLY A 167 10.15 -18.75 11.09
N GLN A 168 9.40 -18.13 12.01
CA GLN A 168 7.95 -18.06 11.92
C GLN A 168 7.52 -17.07 10.83
N ILE A 169 8.14 -15.90 10.77
CA ILE A 169 7.87 -14.90 9.73
C ILE A 169 8.22 -15.43 8.34
N ALA A 170 9.40 -16.03 8.20
CA ALA A 170 9.84 -16.63 6.94
C ALA A 170 8.87 -17.74 6.48
N HIS A 171 8.44 -18.61 7.40
CA HIS A 171 7.49 -19.67 7.10
C HIS A 171 6.11 -19.14 6.68
N SER A 172 5.63 -18.08 7.32
CA SER A 172 4.36 -17.44 6.96
C SER A 172 4.42 -16.78 5.58
N ALA A 173 5.50 -16.04 5.29
CA ALA A 173 5.72 -15.41 3.98
C ALA A 173 5.89 -16.46 2.85
N LEU A 174 6.52 -17.60 3.12
CA LEU A 174 6.59 -18.68 2.11
C LEU A 174 5.24 -19.36 1.85
N ARG A 175 4.24 -19.16 2.71
CA ARG A 175 2.93 -19.80 2.62
C ARG A 175 1.82 -18.88 2.16
N GLY A 176 2.07 -17.60 1.87
CA GLY A 176 0.98 -16.71 1.46
C GLY A 176 0.11 -16.24 2.63
N THR A 177 0.56 -16.35 3.88
CA THR A 177 -0.29 -16.17 5.07
C THR A 177 -0.06 -14.84 5.78
N THR A 178 0.68 -13.92 5.15
CA THR A 178 0.99 -12.63 5.75
C THR A 178 -0.07 -11.59 5.43
N MET A 179 -0.12 -10.51 6.22
CA MET A 179 -1.01 -9.39 5.94
C MET A 179 -0.62 -8.68 4.65
N LEU A 180 0.68 -8.55 4.38
CA LEU A 180 1.17 -7.88 3.18
C LEU A 180 0.70 -8.59 1.90
N GLU A 181 0.76 -9.91 1.86
CA GLU A 181 0.28 -10.70 0.70
C GLU A 181 -1.22 -10.53 0.47
N ARG A 182 -2.02 -10.34 1.53
CA ARG A 182 -3.45 -10.06 1.38
C ARG A 182 -3.71 -8.76 0.62
N THR A 183 -2.81 -7.79 0.69
CA THR A 183 -2.95 -6.54 -0.10
C THR A 183 -2.82 -6.79 -1.61
N VAL A 184 -2.15 -7.88 -2.03
CA VAL A 184 -1.93 -8.26 -3.44
C VAL A 184 -3.01 -9.20 -3.95
N VAL A 185 -3.38 -10.22 -3.16
CA VAL A 185 -4.44 -11.18 -3.54
C VAL A 185 -5.74 -10.43 -3.89
N GLN A 186 -6.01 -9.33 -3.18
CA GLN A 186 -7.16 -8.47 -3.43
C GLN A 186 -7.05 -7.65 -4.72
N PHE A 187 -5.85 -7.38 -5.22
CA PHE A 187 -5.60 -6.60 -6.44
C PHE A 187 -5.87 -7.42 -7.71
N GLY A 188 -5.87 -8.76 -7.63
CA GLY A 188 -5.91 -9.60 -8.83
C GLY A 188 -4.68 -9.44 -9.73
N GLU A 189 -3.63 -8.76 -9.25
CA GLU A 189 -2.34 -8.54 -9.93
C GLU A 189 -1.64 -9.86 -10.25
N ASP A 190 -1.98 -10.92 -9.49
CA ASP A 190 -1.51 -12.29 -9.72
C ASP A 190 -2.12 -12.95 -10.97
N ARG A 191 -3.06 -12.28 -11.66
CA ARG A 191 -3.78 -12.84 -12.80
C ARG A 191 -3.82 -11.87 -13.97
N THR A 192 -2.89 -12.05 -14.91
CA THR A 192 -3.13 -11.64 -16.29
C THR A 192 -4.11 -12.63 -16.93
N GLU A 193 -5.40 -12.33 -16.90
CA GLU A 193 -6.37 -13.06 -17.73
C GLU A 193 -6.20 -12.59 -19.19
N GLY A 194 -5.42 -13.34 -19.98
CA GLY A 194 -5.23 -13.05 -21.41
C GLY A 194 -3.98 -13.64 -22.06
N GLY A 195 -3.03 -14.20 -21.30
CA GLY A 195 -1.84 -14.88 -21.83
C GLY A 195 -1.95 -16.40 -21.80
N LEU A 196 -1.24 -17.09 -22.71
CA LEU A 196 -1.00 -18.53 -22.63
C LEU A 196 -0.12 -18.83 -21.39
N GLY A 197 -0.77 -18.96 -20.23
CA GLY A 197 -0.14 -19.30 -18.96
C GLY A 197 -0.29 -18.21 -17.89
N SER A 198 -0.75 -18.61 -16.71
CA SER A 198 -0.71 -17.79 -15.50
C SER A 198 0.74 -17.63 -15.05
N THR A 199 1.37 -16.55 -15.47
CA THR A 199 2.70 -16.18 -14.97
C THR A 199 2.49 -15.09 -13.91
N PRO A 200 3.09 -15.19 -12.70
CA PRO A 200 3.05 -14.10 -11.74
C PRO A 200 3.54 -12.82 -12.40
N ALA A 201 2.88 -11.70 -12.13
CA ALA A 201 3.44 -10.40 -12.45
C ALA A 201 4.71 -10.23 -11.60
N VAL A 202 5.87 -10.44 -12.21
CA VAL A 202 7.15 -10.19 -11.56
C VAL A 202 7.31 -8.69 -11.41
N ILE A 203 7.32 -8.21 -10.16
CA ILE A 203 7.93 -6.94 -9.76
C ILE A 203 9.41 -7.20 -9.50
#